data_AF-A0A8B6DBJ2-F1
#
_entry.id   AF-A0A8B6DBJ2-F1
#
_cell.length_a   1.000
_cell.length_b   1.000
_cell.length_c   1.000
_cell.angle_alpha   90.00
_cell.angle_beta   90.00
_cell.angle_gamma   90.00
#
_symmetry.space_group_name_H-M   'P 1'
#
loop_
_entity.id
_entity.type
_entity.pdbx_description
1 polymer ?
#
loop_
_entity_poly.entity_id
_entity_poly.type
_entity_poly.pdbx_seq_one_letter_code
_entity_poly.pdbx_strand_id
1 'polypeptide(L)'
;MIYNAFNGNTQISSGSLAEGIDLPGSDVDVMFVLNEADVIRNVRDTKHVKTKQQDYIYLIQHSVFVMETDRNHPGFTRLRLIAAGDGKTHNISPESFKSTSHGLYLSVDKFLNGIRKQNPHHHLVTHGPCLSFTHLSEDVAFCLRSKYLPYSAISWTMRYRRQWPSNFVIDKVKQYGCLLVPIGPKHMSDSNILWRVSFSVVEKQLVHSFNFTQLLCYALLKITLKRIVNTNSNVKDLLCSYFMKTALFWVSEEVDIDTFQIPKLFTCFFLCLDKLTSWVKNCYCPNYFIPEHNMFLGKITQDNNKMLLRVLNTIKVGGIDRLTRNLFPPSSVLISTKKESSFMKLDFLYYRIYGGKTVNDFRECYKVMALTTSLIKSESTSFIIDVCKQEHAIYSQLVVQLLPTPTMIHKMYKLYHKHLQDCSKTDAVSGWLLYASFYYGTGQFSVTLKLIDYVLSRSSPNMVPRINYYSEELIDRYRQNVHPKMTLVEKMKIAIEGSVAYLQHSSLIPAELQLEVKDSPIRISPIVMSHCLRFLCYHHLNKVRNKQQALRDLNATVNEECAKGSTRSSESLTILGVCVELSGDKNLAYECFQKALRCNYMICSSARIRMSKLFDV
;
A
#
# COMPACT_ATOMS: atom_id res chain seq x y z
N MET A 1 1.10 21.18 2.08
CA MET A 1 0.54 22.53 1.87
C MET A 1 -0.97 22.52 1.57
N ILE A 2 -1.49 21.67 0.66
CA ILE A 2 -2.94 21.64 0.34
C ILE A 2 -3.83 21.19 1.52
N TYR A 3 -3.38 20.21 2.30
CA TYR A 3 -4.10 19.69 3.48
C TYR A 3 -4.37 20.74 4.58
N ASN A 4 -3.61 21.83 4.62
CA ASN A 4 -3.81 22.91 5.59
C ASN A 4 -5.01 23.81 5.23
N ALA A 5 -5.51 23.78 3.99
CA ALA A 5 -6.66 24.56 3.53
C ALA A 5 -8.00 24.06 4.11
N PHE A 6 -8.04 22.83 4.64
CA PHE A 6 -9.24 22.21 5.22
C PHE A 6 -9.08 21.97 6.73
N ASN A 7 -8.29 22.81 7.41
CA ASN A 7 -8.08 22.77 8.86
C ASN A 7 -9.43 22.76 9.59
N GLY A 8 -9.67 21.73 10.41
CA GLY A 8 -10.92 21.51 11.15
C GLY A 8 -11.70 20.27 10.73
N ASN A 9 -11.47 19.72 9.54
CA ASN A 9 -12.13 18.51 9.04
C ASN A 9 -11.39 17.22 9.41
N THR A 10 -12.13 16.12 9.58
CA THR A 10 -11.52 14.81 9.86
C THR A 10 -11.08 14.15 8.55
N GLN A 11 -9.77 13.95 8.38
CA GLN A 11 -9.22 13.22 7.24
C GLN A 11 -9.24 11.72 7.49
N ILE A 12 -9.76 10.96 6.53
CA ILE A 12 -9.79 9.50 6.54
C ILE A 12 -9.03 8.99 5.31
N SER A 13 -7.97 8.23 5.55
CA SER A 13 -7.30 7.46 4.50
C SER A 13 -8.11 6.20 4.18
N SER A 14 -8.37 6.00 2.89
CA SER A 14 -9.08 4.89 2.28
C SER A 14 -8.29 4.37 1.07
N GLY A 15 -8.79 3.32 0.42
CA GLY A 15 -8.17 2.74 -0.77
C GLY A 15 -7.17 1.62 -0.43
N SER A 16 -6.49 1.15 -1.46
CA SER A 16 -5.68 -0.07 -1.42
C SER A 16 -4.58 -0.04 -0.36
N LEU A 17 -3.85 1.08 -0.28
CA LEU A 17 -2.76 1.24 0.67
C LEU A 17 -3.26 1.33 2.12
N ALA A 18 -4.39 2.00 2.36
CA ALA A 18 -5.02 2.08 3.68
C ALA A 18 -5.58 0.73 4.16
N GLU A 19 -5.96 -0.12 3.21
CA GLU A 19 -6.41 -1.51 3.43
C GLU A 19 -5.22 -2.49 3.65
N GLY A 20 -3.97 -2.03 3.48
CA GLY A 20 -2.78 -2.85 3.68
C GLY A 20 -2.34 -3.66 2.46
N ILE A 21 -2.77 -3.27 1.25
CA ILE A 21 -2.36 -3.89 -0.01
C ILE A 21 -1.54 -2.90 -0.82
N ASP A 22 -0.24 -3.18 -0.94
CA ASP A 22 0.70 -2.39 -1.74
C ASP A 22 1.07 -3.13 -3.02
N LEU A 23 0.23 -2.97 -4.05
CA LEU A 23 0.49 -3.46 -5.41
C LEU A 23 0.80 -2.29 -6.35
N PRO A 24 1.56 -2.49 -7.45
CA PRO A 24 1.77 -1.43 -8.43
C PRO A 24 0.45 -0.82 -8.92
N GLY A 25 0.33 0.51 -8.83
CA GLY A 25 -0.90 1.25 -9.13
C GLY A 25 -1.99 1.16 -8.05
N SER A 26 -1.60 0.83 -6.81
CA SER A 26 -2.45 1.03 -5.64
C SER A 26 -2.67 2.51 -5.41
N ASP A 27 -3.92 2.85 -5.10
CA ASP A 27 -4.40 4.20 -4.85
C ASP A 27 -4.29 4.58 -3.37
N VAL A 28 -4.15 5.89 -3.15
CA VAL A 28 -4.42 6.53 -1.86
C VAL A 28 -5.66 7.39 -2.06
N ASP A 29 -6.78 6.94 -1.50
CA ASP A 29 -8.01 7.72 -1.51
C ASP A 29 -8.09 8.52 -0.21
N VAL A 30 -8.43 9.80 -0.31
CA VAL A 30 -8.62 10.66 0.86
C VAL A 30 -10.08 11.09 0.94
N MET A 31 -10.68 10.87 2.11
CA MET A 31 -12.02 11.34 2.42
C MET A 31 -11.95 12.41 3.50
N PHE A 32 -12.48 13.61 3.24
CA PHE A 32 -12.66 14.64 4.25
C PHE A 32 -14.07 14.59 4.80
N VAL A 33 -14.19 14.31 6.09
CA VAL A 33 -15.47 14.40 6.79
C VAL A 33 -15.63 15.82 7.33
N LEU A 34 -16.69 16.49 6.88
CA LEU A 34 -17.09 17.80 7.39
C LEU A 34 -17.59 17.64 8.82
N ASN A 35 -16.84 18.20 9.77
CA ASN A 35 -17.14 18.06 11.20
C ASN A 35 -18.29 18.99 11.63
N GLU A 36 -18.55 20.03 10.84
CA GLU A 36 -19.61 21.02 11.03
C GLU A 36 -21.01 20.55 10.61
N ALA A 37 -21.18 19.26 10.34
CA ALA A 37 -22.43 18.67 9.86
C ALA A 37 -22.79 17.40 10.64
N ASP A 38 -23.94 17.45 11.32
CA ASP A 38 -24.50 16.31 12.04
C ASP A 38 -25.60 15.65 11.23
N VAL A 39 -25.47 14.34 10.99
CA VAL A 39 -26.48 13.55 10.28
C VAL A 39 -27.17 12.58 11.24
N ILE A 40 -28.45 12.86 11.53
CA ILE A 40 -29.30 12.06 12.42
C ILE A 40 -30.23 11.12 11.63
N ARG A 41 -30.72 10.05 12.28
CA ARG A 41 -31.56 9.03 11.64
C ARG A 41 -33.05 9.41 11.68
N ASN A 42 -33.53 10.06 12.73
CA ASN A 42 -34.91 10.53 12.85
C ASN A 42 -34.97 11.94 13.47
N VAL A 43 -35.95 12.74 13.07
CA VAL A 43 -36.25 14.04 13.69
C VAL A 43 -36.46 13.91 15.21
N ARG A 44 -36.97 12.77 15.71
CA ARG A 44 -37.13 12.52 17.16
C ARG A 44 -35.80 12.42 17.91
N ASP A 45 -34.71 12.09 17.22
CA ASP A 45 -33.37 12.01 17.79
C ASP A 45 -32.79 13.41 18.09
N THR A 46 -33.44 14.48 17.61
CA THR A 46 -33.09 15.87 17.97
C THR A 46 -33.14 16.13 19.48
N LYS A 47 -33.93 15.36 20.25
CA LYS A 47 -33.96 15.48 21.72
C LYS A 47 -32.61 15.13 22.38
N HIS A 48 -31.81 14.23 21.79
CA HIS A 48 -30.48 13.87 22.30
C HIS A 48 -29.41 14.91 21.92
N VAL A 49 -29.64 15.67 20.84
CA VAL A 49 -28.78 16.80 20.46
C VAL A 49 -29.02 17.98 21.43
N LYS A 50 -30.26 18.16 21.92
CA LYS A 50 -30.72 19.25 22.80
C LYS A 50 -30.47 19.05 24.31
N THR A 51 -29.72 18.03 24.72
CA THR A 51 -29.47 17.70 26.15
C THR A 51 -28.07 18.10 26.65
N LYS A 52 -27.30 18.87 25.87
CA LYS A 52 -26.01 19.42 26.33
C LYS A 52 -26.23 20.88 26.71
N GLN A 53 -26.05 21.26 27.97
CA GLN A 53 -26.21 22.63 28.49
C GLN A 53 -25.29 23.73 27.88
N GLN A 54 -24.74 23.55 26.66
CA GLN A 54 -23.92 24.50 25.89
C GLN A 54 -24.53 24.86 24.51
N ASP A 55 -25.85 24.69 24.35
CA ASP A 55 -26.53 24.47 23.07
C ASP A 55 -26.65 25.65 22.08
N TYR A 56 -26.58 26.93 22.48
CA TYR A 56 -26.75 28.00 21.49
C TYR A 56 -25.55 28.10 20.55
N ILE A 57 -24.33 28.04 21.09
CA ILE A 57 -23.09 28.12 20.29
C ILE A 57 -22.92 26.87 19.40
N TYR A 58 -23.28 25.68 19.90
CA TYR A 58 -23.19 24.44 19.11
C TYR A 58 -24.11 24.44 17.89
N LEU A 59 -25.37 24.83 18.06
CA LEU A 59 -26.36 24.92 16.98
C LEU A 59 -26.06 26.08 16.00
N ILE A 60 -25.39 27.14 16.45
CA ILE A 60 -24.84 28.19 15.58
C ILE A 60 -23.72 27.63 14.69
N GLN A 61 -22.92 26.69 15.19
CA GLN A 61 -21.71 26.18 14.51
C GLN A 61 -21.90 24.86 13.75
N HIS A 62 -23.09 24.26 13.72
CA HIS A 62 -23.31 22.96 13.04
C HIS A 62 -24.63 22.92 12.27
N SER A 63 -24.60 22.40 11.04
CA SER A 63 -25.80 22.09 10.27
C SER A 63 -26.31 20.69 10.61
N VAL A 64 -27.61 20.56 10.90
CA VAL A 64 -28.23 19.29 11.27
C VAL A 64 -29.11 18.78 10.13
N PHE A 65 -28.83 17.56 9.69
CA PHE A 65 -29.53 16.88 8.61
C PHE A 65 -30.21 15.59 9.08
N VAL A 66 -31.40 15.31 8.57
CA VAL A 66 -32.02 13.99 8.66
C VAL A 66 -31.71 13.20 7.40
N MET A 67 -31.19 11.98 7.59
CA MET A 67 -30.94 11.00 6.53
C MET A 67 -32.23 10.25 6.18
N GLU A 68 -32.84 10.60 5.06
CA GLU A 68 -34.07 9.97 4.57
C GLU A 68 -33.77 8.88 3.54
N THR A 69 -33.93 7.62 3.95
CA THR A 69 -33.67 6.46 3.08
C THR A 69 -34.62 6.45 1.88
N ASP A 70 -34.06 6.35 0.67
CA ASP A 70 -34.84 6.19 -0.54
C ASP A 70 -35.09 4.69 -0.81
N ARG A 71 -36.36 4.28 -0.83
CA ARG A 71 -36.75 2.88 -1.10
C ARG A 71 -36.63 2.51 -2.57
N ASN A 72 -36.79 3.48 -3.47
CA ASN A 72 -36.68 3.29 -4.91
C ASN A 72 -35.22 3.25 -5.37
N HIS A 73 -34.31 3.84 -4.57
CA HIS A 73 -32.89 3.91 -4.86
C HIS A 73 -32.05 3.36 -3.69
N PRO A 74 -32.03 2.03 -3.47
CA PRO A 74 -31.19 1.43 -2.46
C PRO A 74 -29.73 1.88 -2.62
N GLY A 75 -29.07 2.17 -1.49
CA GLY A 75 -27.70 2.71 -1.49
C GLY A 75 -27.62 4.24 -1.61
N PHE A 76 -28.74 4.94 -1.81
CA PHE A 76 -28.82 6.40 -1.81
C PHE A 76 -29.78 6.91 -0.73
N THR A 77 -29.56 8.15 -0.31
CA THR A 77 -30.37 8.86 0.68
C THR A 77 -30.58 10.30 0.29
N ARG A 78 -31.67 10.91 0.76
CA ARG A 78 -31.82 12.36 0.76
C ARG A 78 -31.34 12.92 2.11
N LEU A 79 -30.84 14.15 2.10
CA LEU A 79 -30.40 14.86 3.29
C LEU A 79 -31.25 16.10 3.48
N ARG A 80 -32.26 16.01 4.36
CA ARG A 80 -33.16 17.14 4.65
C ARG A 80 -32.60 17.98 5.79
N LEU A 81 -32.51 19.29 5.57
CA LEU A 81 -32.06 20.24 6.58
C LEU A 81 -33.11 20.39 7.69
N ILE A 82 -32.66 20.31 8.94
CA ILE A 82 -33.50 20.53 10.14
C ILE A 82 -33.11 21.84 10.83
N ALA A 83 -31.82 22.11 10.95
CA ALA A 83 -31.28 23.33 11.51
C ALA A 83 -30.05 23.75 10.68
N ALA A 84 -30.02 25.01 10.27
CA ALA A 84 -28.88 25.60 9.58
C ALA A 84 -27.89 26.17 10.59
N GLY A 85 -26.59 25.92 10.40
CA GLY A 85 -25.54 26.71 11.06
C GLY A 85 -25.48 28.14 10.49
N ASP A 86 -24.77 29.05 11.16
CA ASP A 86 -24.76 30.49 10.84
C ASP A 86 -24.07 30.88 9.53
N GLY A 87 -23.51 29.89 8.81
CA GLY A 87 -22.92 30.04 7.48
C GLY A 87 -21.60 30.80 7.43
N LYS A 88 -21.08 31.34 8.54
CA LYS A 88 -19.85 32.17 8.55
C LYS A 88 -18.55 31.36 8.67
N THR A 89 -18.63 30.09 9.06
CA THR A 89 -17.47 29.20 9.31
C THR A 89 -17.53 27.85 8.57
N HIS A 90 -18.43 27.70 7.59
CA HIS A 90 -18.84 26.39 7.08
C HIS A 90 -18.45 26.10 5.62
N ASN A 91 -18.11 24.84 5.32
CA ASN A 91 -17.98 24.36 3.92
C ASN A 91 -19.35 24.17 3.24
N ILE A 92 -20.46 24.24 3.98
CA ILE A 92 -21.84 24.10 3.47
C ILE A 92 -22.49 25.48 3.37
N SER A 93 -22.56 26.03 2.16
CA SER A 93 -23.18 27.33 1.92
C SER A 93 -24.72 27.26 1.91
N PRO A 94 -25.45 28.35 2.23
CA PRO A 94 -26.90 28.42 2.03
C PRO A 94 -27.33 28.19 0.57
N GLU A 95 -26.45 28.44 -0.41
CA GLU A 95 -26.68 28.14 -1.82
C GLU A 95 -26.69 26.63 -2.11
N SER A 96 -26.17 25.78 -1.21
CA SER A 96 -26.04 24.33 -1.39
C SER A 96 -27.38 23.59 -1.39
N PHE A 97 -28.48 24.26 -1.07
CA PHE A 97 -29.79 23.64 -0.87
C PHE A 97 -30.73 23.77 -2.07
N LYS A 98 -31.60 22.76 -2.25
CA LYS A 98 -32.72 22.77 -3.18
C LYS A 98 -34.02 22.69 -2.38
N SER A 99 -34.90 23.66 -2.59
CA SER A 99 -36.25 23.65 -2.00
C SER A 99 -37.15 22.67 -2.77
N THR A 100 -37.96 21.93 -2.02
CA THR A 100 -38.97 20.99 -2.53
C THR A 100 -40.24 21.13 -1.69
N SER A 101 -41.33 20.51 -2.13
CA SER A 101 -42.57 20.45 -1.34
C SER A 101 -42.43 19.71 0.00
N HIS A 102 -41.33 18.99 0.23
CA HIS A 102 -41.10 18.18 1.43
C HIS A 102 -39.98 18.76 2.33
N GLY A 103 -39.41 19.91 1.94
CA GLY A 103 -38.38 20.62 2.71
C GLY A 103 -37.16 21.02 1.87
N LEU A 104 -36.13 21.49 2.58
CA LEU A 104 -34.84 21.89 2.01
C LEU A 104 -33.88 20.70 2.02
N TYR A 105 -33.37 20.33 0.85
CA TYR A 105 -32.47 19.20 0.67
C TYR A 105 -31.09 19.65 0.22
N LEU A 106 -30.04 19.00 0.72
CA LEU A 106 -28.68 19.28 0.29
C LEU A 106 -28.45 18.74 -1.13
N SER A 107 -28.18 19.63 -2.08
CA SER A 107 -27.94 19.28 -3.47
C SER A 107 -26.46 18.96 -3.71
N VAL A 108 -26.19 17.87 -4.41
CA VAL A 108 -24.84 17.40 -4.76
C VAL A 108 -24.06 18.46 -5.54
N ASP A 109 -24.61 18.94 -6.65
CA ASP A 109 -23.91 19.90 -7.52
C ASP A 109 -23.68 21.23 -6.83
N LYS A 110 -24.70 21.73 -6.11
CA LYS A 110 -24.59 23.01 -5.41
C LYS A 110 -23.58 22.94 -4.25
N PHE A 111 -23.56 21.84 -3.52
CA PHE A 111 -22.57 21.57 -2.48
C PHE A 111 -21.14 21.54 -3.05
N LEU A 112 -20.90 20.77 -4.12
CA LEU A 112 -19.59 20.69 -4.76
C LEU A 112 -19.15 22.04 -5.33
N ASN A 113 -20.05 22.82 -5.91
CA ASN A 113 -19.78 24.18 -6.37
C ASN A 113 -19.43 25.13 -5.22
N GLY A 114 -20.07 24.99 -4.06
CA GLY A 114 -19.71 25.72 -2.84
C GLY A 114 -18.25 25.47 -2.44
N ILE A 115 -17.84 24.21 -2.37
CA ILE A 115 -16.46 23.82 -2.05
C ILE A 115 -15.46 24.41 -3.06
N ARG A 116 -15.79 24.37 -4.37
CA ARG A 116 -14.95 24.99 -5.41
C ARG A 116 -14.77 26.49 -5.21
N LYS A 117 -15.87 27.22 -4.97
CA LYS A 117 -15.83 28.67 -4.75
C LYS A 117 -14.97 29.07 -3.55
N GLN A 118 -14.93 28.23 -2.51
CA GLN A 118 -14.10 28.44 -1.33
C GLN A 118 -12.61 28.14 -1.56
N ASN A 119 -12.28 27.44 -2.65
CA ASN A 119 -10.92 27.02 -2.98
C ASN A 119 -10.50 27.48 -4.41
N PRO A 120 -10.59 28.78 -4.73
CA PRO A 120 -10.44 29.27 -6.10
C PRO A 120 -9.03 29.11 -6.66
N HIS A 121 -8.02 28.98 -5.80
CA HIS A 121 -6.62 28.78 -6.20
C HIS A 121 -6.32 27.33 -6.61
N HIS A 122 -7.26 26.42 -6.42
CA HIS A 122 -7.14 25.02 -6.79
C HIS A 122 -8.06 24.72 -7.98
N HIS A 123 -7.47 24.40 -9.14
CA HIS A 123 -8.24 23.93 -10.29
C HIS A 123 -8.81 22.53 -9.97
N LEU A 124 -10.06 22.49 -9.46
CA LEU A 124 -10.74 21.28 -8.99
C LEU A 124 -11.71 20.73 -10.04
N VAL A 125 -11.45 19.51 -10.53
CA VAL A 125 -12.31 18.81 -11.50
C VAL A 125 -13.12 17.74 -10.77
N THR A 126 -14.41 17.57 -11.10
CA THR A 126 -15.20 16.47 -10.53
C THR A 126 -14.85 15.16 -11.22
N HIS A 127 -14.50 14.16 -10.42
CA HIS A 127 -14.34 12.78 -10.86
C HIS A 127 -15.20 11.87 -9.97
N GLY A 128 -16.39 11.49 -10.46
CA GLY A 128 -17.37 10.75 -9.64
C GLY A 128 -17.77 11.55 -8.38
N PRO A 129 -17.68 10.98 -7.16
CA PRO A 129 -17.95 11.71 -5.91
C PRO A 129 -16.79 12.62 -5.47
N CYS A 130 -15.66 12.59 -6.17
CA CYS A 130 -14.43 13.26 -5.76
C CYS A 130 -14.22 14.58 -6.49
N LEU A 131 -13.44 15.45 -5.87
CA LEU A 131 -12.79 16.59 -6.51
C LEU A 131 -11.30 16.26 -6.63
N SER A 132 -10.80 16.19 -7.86
CA SER A 132 -9.40 15.91 -8.15
C SER A 132 -8.68 17.24 -8.41
N PHE A 133 -7.51 17.42 -7.80
CA PHE A 133 -6.64 18.56 -8.10
C PHE A 133 -5.92 18.28 -9.42
N THR A 134 -6.02 19.17 -10.41
CA THR A 134 -5.41 18.96 -11.75
C THR A 134 -3.89 18.68 -11.73
N HIS A 135 -3.19 19.07 -10.65
CA HIS A 135 -1.76 18.90 -10.49
C HIS A 135 -1.37 17.70 -9.60
N LEU A 136 -2.33 16.97 -9.03
CA LEU A 136 -2.09 15.78 -8.19
C LEU A 136 -2.92 14.60 -8.67
N SER A 137 -2.34 13.40 -8.63
CA SER A 137 -3.06 12.15 -8.90
C SER A 137 -3.85 11.66 -7.67
N GLU A 138 -4.45 12.57 -6.90
CA GLU A 138 -5.17 12.27 -5.66
C GLU A 138 -6.65 12.63 -5.83
N ASP A 139 -7.52 11.64 -5.65
CA ASP A 139 -8.97 11.81 -5.63
C ASP A 139 -9.42 12.12 -4.19
N VAL A 140 -10.04 13.28 -4.00
CA VAL A 140 -10.51 13.74 -2.69
C VAL A 140 -12.03 13.75 -2.61
N ALA A 141 -12.60 12.95 -1.71
CA ALA A 141 -14.05 12.91 -1.48
C ALA A 141 -14.44 13.73 -0.24
N PHE A 142 -15.27 14.76 -0.42
CA PHE A 142 -15.88 15.48 0.69
C PHE A 142 -17.15 14.77 1.14
N CYS A 143 -17.25 14.47 2.44
CA CYS A 143 -18.24 13.56 2.97
C CYS A 143 -18.94 14.14 4.19
N LEU A 144 -20.19 13.74 4.42
CA LEU A 144 -20.85 13.87 5.72
C LEU A 144 -20.81 12.54 6.45
N ARG A 145 -20.78 12.55 7.78
CA ARG A 145 -20.81 11.34 8.60
C ARG A 145 -22.15 11.20 9.29
N SER A 146 -22.78 10.03 9.13
CA SER A 146 -23.81 9.59 10.05
C SER A 146 -23.24 8.58 11.04
N LYS A 147 -23.51 8.78 12.33
CA LYS A 147 -23.19 7.81 13.39
C LYS A 147 -24.11 6.59 13.35
N TYR A 148 -25.14 6.61 12.51
CA TYR A 148 -26.12 5.56 12.36
C TYR A 148 -26.01 4.92 10.97
N LEU A 149 -26.28 3.63 10.88
CA LEU A 149 -26.49 2.97 9.59
C LEU A 149 -27.82 3.44 8.96
N PRO A 150 -27.98 3.46 7.63
CA PRO A 150 -29.30 3.62 7.03
C PRO A 150 -30.19 2.43 7.36
N TYR A 151 -31.52 2.60 7.32
CA TYR A 151 -32.46 1.51 7.60
C TYR A 151 -32.25 0.30 6.70
N SER A 152 -31.92 0.55 5.43
CA SER A 152 -31.61 -0.48 4.43
C SER A 152 -30.39 -1.34 4.77
N ALA A 153 -29.49 -0.89 5.65
CA ALA A 153 -28.32 -1.65 6.08
C ALA A 153 -28.48 -2.29 7.46
N ILE A 154 -29.60 -2.09 8.16
CA ILE A 154 -29.80 -2.68 9.49
C ILE A 154 -29.86 -4.21 9.40
N SER A 155 -30.50 -4.75 8.37
CA SER A 155 -30.61 -6.20 8.15
C SER A 155 -29.24 -6.88 8.08
N TRP A 156 -28.21 -6.19 7.56
CA TRP A 156 -26.83 -6.70 7.57
C TRP A 156 -26.36 -7.02 8.99
N THR A 157 -26.69 -6.21 9.99
CA THR A 157 -26.23 -6.43 11.36
C THR A 157 -26.83 -7.67 12.03
N MET A 158 -27.98 -8.12 11.53
CA MET A 158 -28.72 -9.28 12.05
C MET A 158 -28.62 -10.51 11.14
N ARG A 159 -27.89 -10.40 10.02
CA ARG A 159 -27.75 -11.47 9.04
C ARG A 159 -27.02 -12.66 9.65
N TYR A 160 -27.54 -13.86 9.39
CA TYR A 160 -26.88 -15.11 9.77
C TYR A 160 -25.53 -15.25 9.06
N ARG A 161 -24.51 -15.71 9.79
CA ARG A 161 -23.15 -15.91 9.29
C ARG A 161 -22.55 -17.15 9.92
N ARG A 162 -21.62 -17.78 9.21
CA ARG A 162 -20.89 -18.94 9.75
C ARG A 162 -19.91 -18.50 10.84
N GLN A 163 -18.90 -17.71 10.48
CA GLN A 163 -17.82 -17.35 11.41
C GLN A 163 -17.26 -15.93 11.19
N TRP A 164 -17.20 -15.45 9.95
CA TRP A 164 -16.66 -14.13 9.63
C TRP A 164 -17.77 -13.16 9.17
N PRO A 165 -17.71 -11.87 9.55
CA PRO A 165 -16.80 -11.30 10.56
C PRO A 165 -17.25 -11.66 11.99
N SER A 166 -16.36 -11.50 12.97
CA SER A 166 -16.70 -11.74 14.37
C SER A 166 -17.71 -10.70 14.90
N ASN A 167 -18.45 -11.04 15.96
CA ASN A 167 -19.39 -10.12 16.61
C ASN A 167 -18.73 -8.81 17.05
N PHE A 168 -17.47 -8.88 17.51
CA PHE A 168 -16.69 -7.69 17.86
C PHE A 168 -16.54 -6.73 16.67
N VAL A 169 -16.21 -7.26 15.48
CA VAL A 169 -16.09 -6.46 14.26
C VAL A 169 -17.46 -5.90 13.85
N ILE A 170 -18.53 -6.70 13.94
CA ILE A 170 -19.91 -6.25 13.66
C ILE A 170 -20.29 -5.08 14.57
N ASP A 171 -20.01 -5.15 15.87
CA ASP A 171 -20.33 -4.09 16.81
C ASP A 171 -19.50 -2.82 16.55
N LYS A 172 -18.24 -2.97 16.14
CA LYS A 172 -17.45 -1.83 15.64
C LYS A 172 -18.10 -1.20 14.41
N VAL A 173 -18.53 -2.00 13.44
CA VAL A 173 -19.26 -1.50 12.25
C VAL A 173 -20.51 -0.71 12.64
N LYS A 174 -21.31 -1.21 13.60
CA LYS A 174 -22.49 -0.49 14.12
C LYS A 174 -22.12 0.86 14.72
N GLN A 175 -21.03 0.93 15.49
CA GLN A 175 -20.56 2.16 16.15
C GLN A 175 -20.03 3.21 15.16
N TYR A 176 -19.45 2.79 14.04
CA TYR A 176 -18.90 3.71 13.05
C TYR A 176 -19.98 4.42 12.22
N GLY A 177 -21.08 3.72 11.91
CA GLY A 177 -22.16 4.23 11.06
C GLY A 177 -21.78 4.19 9.57
N CYS A 178 -22.08 5.26 8.83
CA CYS A 178 -21.76 5.37 7.41
C CYS A 178 -21.32 6.79 7.03
N LEU A 179 -20.67 6.89 5.87
CA LEU A 179 -20.36 8.17 5.22
C LEU A 179 -21.38 8.43 4.10
N LEU A 180 -21.60 9.70 3.78
CA LEU A 180 -22.46 10.14 2.69
C LEU A 180 -21.61 10.94 1.72
N VAL A 181 -21.54 10.48 0.47
CA VAL A 181 -20.70 11.07 -0.58
C VAL A 181 -21.56 11.76 -1.66
N PRO A 182 -21.10 12.89 -2.22
CA PRO A 182 -21.87 13.76 -3.11
C PRO A 182 -21.90 13.18 -4.52
N ILE A 183 -22.69 12.12 -4.73
CA ILE A 183 -22.96 11.56 -6.05
C ILE A 183 -24.34 10.91 -6.07
N GLY A 184 -25.14 11.26 -7.07
CA GLY A 184 -26.44 10.65 -7.35
C GLY A 184 -26.36 9.52 -8.39
N PRO A 185 -27.43 8.73 -8.55
CA PRO A 185 -27.51 7.73 -9.61
C PRO A 185 -27.50 8.38 -11.00
N LYS A 186 -26.77 7.79 -11.95
CA LYS A 186 -26.75 8.26 -13.34
C LYS A 186 -28.11 8.01 -14.01
N HIS A 187 -28.58 8.97 -14.83
CA HIS A 187 -29.81 8.89 -15.64
C HIS A 187 -31.16 9.08 -14.92
N MET A 188 -31.19 9.76 -13.78
CA MET A 188 -32.44 10.08 -13.06
C MET A 188 -32.61 11.60 -12.86
N SER A 189 -33.83 12.10 -13.02
CA SER A 189 -34.20 13.52 -12.92
C SER A 189 -33.97 14.14 -11.52
N ASP A 190 -34.11 13.34 -10.46
CA ASP A 190 -33.87 13.75 -9.06
C ASP A 190 -32.51 13.30 -8.49
N SER A 191 -31.58 12.88 -9.34
CA SER A 191 -30.25 12.43 -8.92
C SER A 191 -29.48 13.47 -8.09
N ASN A 192 -29.71 14.76 -8.32
CA ASN A 192 -28.95 15.85 -7.70
C ASN A 192 -29.28 16.08 -6.20
N ILE A 193 -30.35 15.49 -5.66
CA ILE A 193 -30.63 15.53 -4.21
C ILE A 193 -30.34 14.20 -3.51
N LEU A 194 -29.87 13.20 -4.27
CA LEU A 194 -29.53 11.88 -3.76
C LEU A 194 -28.03 11.81 -3.50
N TRP A 195 -27.70 11.44 -2.27
CA TRP A 195 -26.34 11.20 -1.80
C TRP A 195 -26.11 9.70 -1.67
N ARG A 196 -24.98 9.21 -2.17
CA ARG A 196 -24.65 7.78 -2.04
C ARG A 196 -24.15 7.48 -0.64
N VAL A 197 -24.67 6.41 -0.05
CA VAL A 197 -24.17 5.86 1.20
C VAL A 197 -22.85 5.13 0.92
N SER A 198 -21.80 5.52 1.62
CA SER A 198 -20.48 4.91 1.55
C SER A 198 -20.13 4.20 2.85
N PHE A 199 -19.61 2.99 2.71
CA PHE A 199 -19.17 2.15 3.80
C PHE A 199 -17.64 2.07 3.88
N SER A 200 -16.88 2.92 3.19
CA SER A 200 -15.40 2.83 3.10
C SER A 200 -14.67 2.64 4.44
N VAL A 201 -15.12 3.33 5.51
CA VAL A 201 -14.52 3.20 6.85
C VAL A 201 -14.75 1.81 7.43
N VAL A 202 -15.98 1.29 7.33
CA VAL A 202 -16.34 -0.01 7.89
C VAL A 202 -15.86 -1.15 7.00
N GLU A 203 -15.80 -0.96 5.69
CA GLU A 203 -15.15 -1.87 4.75
C GLU A 203 -13.67 -2.04 5.08
N LYS A 204 -12.96 -0.94 5.40
CA LYS A 204 -11.57 -1.02 5.84
C LYS A 204 -11.44 -1.86 7.12
N GLN A 205 -12.35 -1.71 8.08
CA GLN A 205 -12.37 -2.55 9.29
C GLN A 205 -12.61 -4.03 8.97
N LEU A 206 -13.49 -4.33 8.01
CA LEU A 206 -13.70 -5.70 7.54
C LEU A 206 -12.42 -6.25 6.88
N VAL A 207 -11.76 -5.49 6.02
CA VAL A 207 -10.49 -5.91 5.40
C VAL A 207 -9.41 -6.14 6.45
N HIS A 208 -9.31 -5.28 7.48
CA HIS A 208 -8.37 -5.45 8.59
C HIS A 208 -8.70 -6.68 9.46
N SER A 209 -9.93 -7.18 9.41
CA SER A 209 -10.33 -8.43 10.08
C SER A 209 -10.12 -9.69 9.24
N PHE A 210 -9.61 -9.56 8.02
CA PHE A 210 -9.26 -10.71 7.20
C PHE A 210 -8.09 -11.48 7.82
N ASN A 211 -8.17 -12.81 7.73
CA ASN A 211 -7.01 -13.65 7.92
C ASN A 211 -6.04 -13.51 6.74
N PHE A 212 -4.84 -14.06 6.91
CA PHE A 212 -3.78 -13.92 5.91
C PHE A 212 -4.16 -14.51 4.53
N THR A 213 -4.94 -15.60 4.50
CA THR A 213 -5.37 -16.25 3.25
C THR A 213 -6.40 -15.40 2.50
N GLN A 214 -7.35 -14.79 3.22
CA GLN A 214 -8.30 -13.83 2.65
C GLN A 214 -7.58 -12.64 2.04
N LEU A 215 -6.57 -12.08 2.72
CA LEU A 215 -5.78 -10.95 2.20
C LEU A 215 -5.01 -11.33 0.92
N LEU A 216 -4.35 -12.49 0.88
CA LEU A 216 -3.70 -13.01 -0.33
C LEU A 216 -4.71 -13.25 -1.47
N CYS A 217 -5.90 -13.75 -1.14
CA CYS A 217 -6.97 -13.95 -2.11
C CYS A 217 -7.45 -12.61 -2.70
N TYR A 218 -7.61 -11.59 -1.85
CA TYR A 218 -7.98 -10.24 -2.29
C TYR A 218 -6.93 -9.68 -3.26
N ALA A 219 -5.65 -9.79 -2.90
CA ALA A 219 -4.57 -9.35 -3.77
C ALA A 219 -4.56 -10.11 -5.11
N LEU A 220 -4.75 -11.43 -5.10
CA LEU A 220 -4.82 -12.23 -6.31
C LEU A 220 -5.97 -11.81 -7.23
N LEU A 221 -7.14 -11.50 -6.66
CA LEU A 221 -8.28 -10.93 -7.40
C LEU A 221 -7.94 -9.58 -8.03
N LYS A 222 -7.27 -8.68 -7.29
CA LYS A 222 -6.84 -7.37 -7.80
C LYS A 222 -5.81 -7.49 -8.92
N ILE A 223 -4.83 -8.39 -8.80
CA ILE A 223 -3.85 -8.59 -9.85
C ILE A 223 -4.52 -9.18 -11.10
N THR A 224 -5.45 -10.13 -10.93
CA THR A 224 -6.24 -10.72 -12.02
C THR A 224 -7.05 -9.65 -12.75
N LEU A 225 -7.74 -8.77 -12.02
CA LEU A 225 -8.45 -7.62 -12.58
C LEU A 225 -7.50 -6.76 -13.43
N LYS A 226 -6.37 -6.35 -12.87
CA LYS A 226 -5.45 -5.43 -13.54
C LYS A 226 -4.78 -6.03 -14.77
N ARG A 227 -4.37 -7.30 -14.71
CA ARG A 227 -3.54 -7.91 -15.75
C ARG A 227 -4.30 -8.71 -16.79
N ILE A 228 -5.52 -9.14 -16.49
CA ILE A 228 -6.31 -9.96 -17.40
C ILE A 228 -7.57 -9.24 -17.86
N VAL A 229 -8.33 -8.63 -16.93
CA VAL A 229 -9.58 -7.96 -17.28
C VAL A 229 -9.29 -6.60 -17.91
N ASN A 230 -8.50 -5.76 -17.26
CA ASN A 230 -8.24 -4.38 -17.70
C ASN A 230 -7.29 -4.27 -18.91
N THR A 231 -6.59 -5.34 -19.27
CA THR A 231 -5.77 -5.43 -20.49
C THR A 231 -6.61 -5.76 -21.73
N ASN A 232 -7.84 -6.24 -21.54
CA ASN A 232 -8.77 -6.48 -22.65
C ASN A 232 -9.62 -5.22 -22.88
N SER A 233 -9.39 -4.54 -24.01
CA SER A 233 -10.05 -3.28 -24.36
C SER A 233 -11.59 -3.35 -24.38
N ASN A 234 -12.18 -4.52 -24.65
CA ASN A 234 -13.63 -4.67 -24.76
C ASN A 234 -14.35 -4.73 -23.41
N VAL A 235 -13.62 -5.04 -22.34
CA VAL A 235 -14.20 -5.20 -20.99
C VAL A 235 -13.46 -4.37 -19.94
N LYS A 236 -12.42 -3.66 -20.35
CA LYS A 236 -11.73 -2.66 -19.55
C LYS A 236 -12.78 -1.71 -18.97
N ASP A 237 -12.59 -1.37 -17.70
CA ASP A 237 -13.46 -0.49 -16.92
C ASP A 237 -14.85 -1.04 -16.54
N LEU A 238 -15.29 -2.21 -17.05
CA LEU A 238 -16.54 -2.85 -16.59
C LEU A 238 -16.45 -3.30 -15.13
N LEU A 239 -15.32 -3.87 -14.72
CA LEU A 239 -15.03 -4.24 -13.34
C LEU A 239 -13.96 -3.32 -12.73
N CYS A 240 -14.08 -3.05 -11.43
CA CYS A 240 -13.06 -2.39 -10.61
C CYS A 240 -12.75 -3.20 -9.34
N SER A 241 -11.77 -2.76 -8.55
CA SER A 241 -11.33 -3.40 -7.31
C SER A 241 -12.46 -3.57 -6.29
N TYR A 242 -13.46 -2.69 -6.30
CA TYR A 242 -14.61 -2.74 -5.40
C TYR A 242 -15.44 -4.02 -5.56
N PHE A 243 -15.63 -4.51 -6.79
CA PHE A 243 -16.33 -5.78 -7.02
C PHE A 243 -15.54 -6.98 -6.52
N MET A 244 -14.21 -6.93 -6.63
CA MET A 244 -13.31 -7.97 -6.12
C MET A 244 -13.41 -8.07 -4.59
N LYS A 245 -13.35 -6.91 -3.92
CA LYS A 245 -13.52 -6.80 -2.47
C LYS A 245 -14.89 -7.33 -2.03
N THR A 246 -15.94 -6.92 -2.73
CA THR A 246 -17.32 -7.36 -2.44
C THR A 246 -17.50 -8.87 -2.61
N ALA A 247 -16.96 -9.45 -3.68
CA ALA A 247 -16.97 -10.90 -3.88
C ALA A 247 -16.32 -11.65 -2.72
N LEU A 248 -15.16 -11.17 -2.27
CA LEU A 248 -14.46 -11.77 -1.14
C LEU A 248 -15.24 -11.62 0.18
N PHE A 249 -15.89 -10.47 0.43
CA PHE A 249 -16.75 -10.33 1.62
C PHE A 249 -17.89 -11.34 1.63
N TRP A 250 -18.60 -11.51 0.52
CA TRP A 250 -19.68 -12.48 0.41
C TRP A 250 -19.18 -13.92 0.57
N VAL A 251 -18.10 -14.30 -0.11
CA VAL A 251 -17.52 -15.65 0.04
C VAL A 251 -17.05 -15.87 1.48
N SER A 252 -16.42 -14.87 2.10
CA SER A 252 -15.97 -14.94 3.50
C SER A 252 -17.08 -15.14 4.51
N GLU A 253 -18.27 -14.60 4.24
CA GLU A 253 -19.44 -14.76 5.09
C GLU A 253 -20.10 -16.14 4.93
N GLU A 254 -20.04 -16.71 3.72
CA GLU A 254 -20.81 -17.89 3.32
C GLU A 254 -20.10 -19.23 3.50
N VAL A 255 -18.77 -19.24 3.55
CA VAL A 255 -17.96 -20.47 3.72
C VAL A 255 -17.32 -20.53 5.09
N ASP A 256 -16.95 -21.73 5.53
CA ASP A 256 -16.25 -21.92 6.81
C ASP A 256 -14.82 -21.36 6.75
N ILE A 257 -14.30 -20.86 7.87
CA ILE A 257 -12.95 -20.26 7.96
C ILE A 257 -11.85 -21.24 7.55
N ASP A 258 -12.09 -22.54 7.70
CA ASP A 258 -11.20 -23.63 7.27
C ASP A 258 -11.03 -23.69 5.75
N THR A 259 -11.88 -22.99 5.00
CA THR A 259 -11.69 -22.75 3.56
C THR A 259 -10.57 -21.75 3.32
N PHE A 260 -10.44 -20.73 4.18
CA PHE A 260 -9.40 -19.70 4.10
C PHE A 260 -8.12 -20.11 4.82
N GLN A 261 -7.61 -21.27 4.42
CA GLN A 261 -6.29 -21.78 4.81
C GLN A 261 -5.35 -21.67 3.61
N ILE A 262 -4.05 -21.43 3.86
CA ILE A 262 -3.06 -21.20 2.79
C ILE A 262 -3.08 -22.29 1.69
N PRO A 263 -3.17 -23.59 2.02
CA PRO A 263 -3.27 -24.65 0.99
C PRO A 263 -4.49 -24.53 0.07
N LYS A 264 -5.54 -23.83 0.50
CA LYS A 264 -6.81 -23.62 -0.21
C LYS A 264 -6.94 -22.22 -0.81
N LEU A 265 -5.86 -21.43 -0.86
CA LEU A 265 -5.85 -20.07 -1.41
C LEU A 265 -6.49 -20.00 -2.81
N PHE A 266 -6.09 -20.89 -3.72
CA PHE A 266 -6.64 -20.90 -5.09
C PHE A 266 -8.11 -21.35 -5.12
N THR A 267 -8.52 -22.25 -4.23
CA THR A 267 -9.93 -22.62 -4.06
C THR A 267 -10.75 -21.40 -3.66
N CYS A 268 -10.28 -20.61 -2.68
CA CYS A 268 -10.93 -19.36 -2.26
C CYS A 268 -11.04 -18.37 -3.43
N PHE A 269 -9.97 -18.23 -4.21
CA PHE A 269 -9.95 -17.39 -5.40
C PHE A 269 -11.02 -17.81 -6.43
N PHE A 270 -11.11 -19.11 -6.74
CA PHE A 270 -12.10 -19.60 -7.70
C PHE A 270 -13.53 -19.46 -7.19
N LEU A 271 -13.77 -19.63 -5.88
CA LEU A 271 -15.09 -19.33 -5.28
C LEU A 271 -15.48 -17.86 -5.49
N CYS A 272 -14.55 -16.92 -5.30
CA CYS A 272 -14.79 -15.51 -5.58
C CYS A 272 -15.06 -15.26 -7.07
N LEU A 273 -14.32 -15.93 -7.96
CA LEU A 273 -14.52 -15.83 -9.40
C LEU A 273 -15.88 -16.42 -9.84
N ASP A 274 -16.31 -17.52 -9.23
CA ASP A 274 -17.62 -18.12 -9.44
C ASP A 274 -18.74 -17.18 -9.03
N LYS A 275 -18.59 -16.55 -7.87
CA LYS A 275 -19.50 -15.50 -7.37
C LYS A 275 -19.63 -14.35 -8.37
N LEU A 276 -18.51 -13.78 -8.80
CA LEU A 276 -18.46 -12.71 -9.79
C LEU A 276 -19.10 -13.14 -11.12
N THR A 277 -18.82 -14.35 -11.59
CA THR A 277 -19.35 -14.86 -12.86
C THR A 277 -20.87 -15.00 -12.79
N SER A 278 -21.40 -15.50 -11.67
CA SER A 278 -22.84 -15.58 -11.43
C SER A 278 -23.49 -14.19 -11.45
N TRP A 279 -22.89 -13.20 -10.77
CA TRP A 279 -23.38 -11.82 -10.80
C TRP A 279 -23.37 -11.20 -12.19
N VAL A 280 -22.30 -11.42 -12.96
CA VAL A 280 -22.19 -10.89 -14.34
C VAL A 280 -23.24 -11.54 -15.24
N LYS A 281 -23.46 -12.85 -15.11
CA LYS A 281 -24.50 -13.58 -15.86
C LYS A 281 -25.89 -13.00 -15.59
N ASN A 282 -26.18 -12.67 -14.33
CA ASN A 282 -27.47 -12.14 -13.91
C ASN A 282 -27.56 -10.61 -13.99
N CYS A 283 -26.50 -9.92 -14.43
CA CYS A 283 -26.38 -8.45 -14.40
C CYS A 283 -26.71 -7.85 -13.01
N TYR A 284 -26.43 -8.59 -11.95
CA TYR A 284 -26.80 -8.25 -10.59
C TYR A 284 -25.67 -8.53 -9.60
N CYS A 285 -25.07 -7.46 -9.09
CA CYS A 285 -24.02 -7.50 -8.07
C CYS A 285 -24.54 -6.85 -6.78
N PRO A 286 -24.93 -7.63 -5.76
CA PRO A 286 -25.48 -7.10 -4.52
C PRO A 286 -24.40 -6.37 -3.73
N ASN A 287 -24.68 -5.14 -3.29
CA ASN A 287 -23.83 -4.50 -2.30
C ASN A 287 -23.81 -5.33 -1.00
N TYR A 288 -22.65 -5.44 -0.37
CA TYR A 288 -22.50 -6.31 0.80
C TYR A 288 -23.38 -5.90 1.98
N PHE A 289 -23.53 -4.59 2.23
CA PHE A 289 -24.33 -4.04 3.33
C PHE A 289 -25.80 -3.84 2.97
N ILE A 290 -26.09 -3.52 1.71
CA ILE A 290 -27.45 -3.27 1.20
C ILE A 290 -27.67 -4.16 -0.03
N PRO A 291 -28.04 -5.45 0.13
CA PRO A 291 -28.13 -6.40 -0.98
C PRO A 291 -29.01 -5.95 -2.14
N GLU A 292 -30.05 -5.15 -1.86
CA GLU A 292 -30.99 -4.60 -2.84
C GLU A 292 -30.32 -3.56 -3.76
N HIS A 293 -29.20 -2.98 -3.36
CA HIS A 293 -28.41 -2.05 -4.17
C HIS A 293 -27.56 -2.82 -5.18
N ASN A 294 -28.08 -2.97 -6.40
CA ASN A 294 -27.36 -3.58 -7.51
C ASN A 294 -26.25 -2.65 -8.04
N MET A 295 -25.00 -3.00 -7.75
CA MET A 295 -23.84 -2.21 -8.14
C MET A 295 -23.45 -2.36 -9.62
N PHE A 296 -24.08 -3.26 -10.37
CA PHE A 296 -23.94 -3.38 -11.82
C PHE A 296 -24.94 -2.53 -12.60
N LEU A 297 -25.92 -1.92 -11.94
CA LEU A 297 -26.95 -1.12 -12.57
C LEU A 297 -26.35 -0.01 -13.43
N GLY A 298 -26.74 0.05 -14.70
CA GLY A 298 -26.24 1.01 -15.69
C GLY A 298 -24.80 0.77 -16.17
N LYS A 299 -24.11 -0.26 -15.68
CA LYS A 299 -22.73 -0.58 -16.03
C LYS A 299 -22.58 -1.91 -16.76
N ILE A 300 -23.21 -2.97 -16.24
CA ILE A 300 -23.18 -4.31 -16.83
C ILE A 300 -24.61 -4.69 -17.19
N THR A 301 -24.85 -4.88 -18.49
CA THR A 301 -26.17 -5.19 -19.08
C THR A 301 -26.10 -6.52 -19.81
N GLN A 302 -27.25 -7.02 -20.28
CA GLN A 302 -27.30 -8.25 -21.08
C GLN A 302 -26.56 -8.11 -22.43
N ASP A 303 -26.33 -6.88 -22.88
CA ASP A 303 -25.63 -6.61 -24.14
C ASP A 303 -24.10 -6.75 -23.97
N ASN A 304 -23.55 -6.22 -22.87
CA ASN A 304 -22.10 -6.19 -22.66
C ASN A 304 -21.56 -7.33 -21.75
N ASN A 305 -22.42 -8.03 -21.00
CA ASN A 305 -21.99 -9.07 -20.06
C ASN A 305 -21.32 -10.27 -20.77
N LYS A 306 -21.70 -10.60 -22.00
CA LYS A 306 -21.22 -11.78 -22.74
C LYS A 306 -19.70 -11.75 -22.93
N MET A 307 -19.14 -10.59 -23.25
CA MET A 307 -17.70 -10.45 -23.44
C MET A 307 -16.94 -10.58 -22.11
N LEU A 308 -17.48 -10.01 -21.04
CA LEU A 308 -16.91 -10.16 -19.70
C LEU A 308 -16.96 -11.62 -19.23
N LEU A 309 -18.08 -12.32 -19.44
CA LEU A 309 -18.20 -13.75 -19.15
C LEU A 309 -17.17 -14.59 -19.92
N ARG A 310 -16.92 -14.28 -21.20
CA ARG A 310 -15.86 -14.95 -21.96
C ARG A 310 -14.51 -14.79 -21.27
N VAL A 311 -14.13 -13.56 -20.90
CA VAL A 311 -12.86 -13.30 -20.21
C VAL A 311 -12.78 -14.05 -18.87
N LEU A 312 -13.81 -13.99 -18.03
CA LEU A 312 -13.84 -14.69 -16.74
C LEU A 312 -13.78 -16.22 -16.92
N ASN A 313 -14.50 -16.77 -17.90
CA ASN A 313 -14.47 -18.21 -18.21
C ASN A 313 -13.09 -18.64 -18.71
N THR A 314 -12.38 -17.79 -19.44
CA THR A 314 -11.03 -18.11 -19.89
C THR A 314 -10.06 -18.30 -18.72
N ILE A 315 -10.24 -17.54 -17.63
CA ILE A 315 -9.49 -17.68 -16.38
C ILE A 315 -9.84 -19.00 -15.70
N LYS A 316 -11.14 -19.32 -15.60
CA LYS A 316 -11.60 -20.58 -14.99
C LYS A 316 -11.06 -21.81 -15.71
N VAL A 317 -11.25 -21.89 -17.03
CA VAL A 317 -10.80 -23.03 -17.84
C VAL A 317 -9.28 -23.15 -17.83
N GLY A 318 -8.58 -22.02 -17.90
CA GLY A 318 -7.11 -21.99 -17.84
C GLY A 318 -6.54 -22.30 -16.45
N GLY A 319 -7.37 -22.30 -15.41
CA GLY A 319 -7.00 -22.60 -14.04
C GLY A 319 -5.83 -21.75 -13.52
N ILE A 320 -5.08 -22.34 -12.59
CA ILE A 320 -3.90 -21.71 -11.99
C ILE A 320 -2.85 -21.39 -13.06
N ASP A 321 -2.71 -22.21 -14.10
CA ASP A 321 -1.66 -22.08 -15.11
C ASP A 321 -1.82 -20.83 -15.99
N ARG A 322 -3.07 -20.45 -16.30
CA ARG A 322 -3.35 -19.21 -17.03
C ARG A 322 -3.24 -17.97 -16.15
N LEU A 323 -3.67 -18.07 -14.88
CA LEU A 323 -3.39 -17.01 -13.91
C LEU A 323 -1.89 -16.78 -13.86
N THR A 324 -1.11 -17.85 -13.79
CA THR A 324 0.35 -17.75 -13.65
C THR A 324 1.01 -17.24 -14.91
N ARG A 325 0.61 -17.61 -16.13
CA ARG A 325 1.16 -17.01 -17.37
C ARG A 325 0.90 -15.51 -17.57
N ASN A 326 -0.04 -14.93 -16.82
CA ASN A 326 -0.29 -13.49 -16.82
C ASN A 326 0.29 -12.79 -15.57
N LEU A 327 0.50 -13.55 -14.49
CA LEU A 327 1.16 -13.10 -13.26
C LEU A 327 2.69 -13.18 -13.36
N PHE A 328 3.18 -14.12 -14.15
CA PHE A 328 4.55 -14.52 -14.46
C PHE A 328 4.60 -14.70 -15.99
N PRO A 329 5.66 -14.25 -16.70
CA PRO A 329 5.72 -14.41 -18.15
C PRO A 329 5.63 -15.89 -18.61
N PRO A 330 5.46 -16.17 -19.91
CA PRO A 330 5.28 -17.54 -20.38
C PRO A 330 6.59 -18.32 -20.27
N SER A 331 6.63 -19.35 -19.42
CA SER A 331 7.72 -20.33 -19.40
C SER A 331 7.81 -21.03 -20.76
N SER A 332 8.95 -20.92 -21.45
CA SER A 332 9.22 -21.59 -22.72
C SER A 332 9.46 -23.10 -22.59
N VAL A 333 9.46 -23.65 -21.37
CA VAL A 333 9.65 -25.08 -21.12
C VAL A 333 8.34 -25.72 -20.71
N LEU A 334 7.70 -26.36 -21.70
CA LEU A 334 6.78 -27.48 -21.47
C LEU A 334 7.47 -28.52 -20.58
N ILE A 335 6.72 -29.03 -19.60
CA ILE A 335 7.07 -30.13 -18.68
C ILE A 335 7.78 -29.66 -17.39
N SER A 336 6.99 -29.33 -16.35
CA SER A 336 7.32 -29.78 -14.99
C SER A 336 6.04 -29.97 -14.17
N THR A 337 6.10 -30.89 -13.23
CA THR A 337 4.95 -31.55 -12.61
C THR A 337 4.03 -30.59 -11.82
N LYS A 338 2.71 -30.85 -11.84
CA LYS A 338 1.66 -30.01 -11.21
C LYS A 338 1.89 -29.62 -9.74
N LYS A 339 2.79 -30.29 -9.00
CA LYS A 339 3.09 -30.01 -7.58
C LYS A 339 4.21 -28.98 -7.36
N GLU A 340 5.25 -28.98 -8.21
CA GLU A 340 6.44 -28.13 -8.03
C GLU A 340 6.18 -26.64 -8.33
N SER A 341 5.16 -26.32 -9.13
CA SER A 341 4.86 -24.91 -9.46
C SER A 341 4.16 -24.13 -8.35
N SER A 342 3.53 -24.79 -7.36
CA SER A 342 2.59 -24.14 -6.44
C SER A 342 3.26 -23.31 -5.32
N PHE A 343 4.37 -23.77 -4.75
CA PHE A 343 5.02 -23.10 -3.63
C PHE A 343 5.73 -21.81 -4.06
N MET A 344 6.40 -21.81 -5.22
CA MET A 344 7.06 -20.61 -5.77
C MET A 344 6.02 -19.50 -6.07
N LYS A 345 4.82 -19.89 -6.52
CA LYS A 345 3.72 -18.95 -6.79
C LYS A 345 3.31 -18.19 -5.52
N LEU A 346 3.28 -18.88 -4.38
CA LEU A 346 2.96 -18.26 -3.09
C LEU A 346 4.10 -17.35 -2.60
N ASP A 347 5.36 -17.79 -2.75
CA ASP A 347 6.54 -17.00 -2.39
C ASP A 347 6.56 -15.65 -3.15
N PHE A 348 6.41 -15.68 -4.48
CA PHE A 348 6.38 -14.46 -5.30
C PHE A 348 5.14 -13.60 -5.07
N LEU A 349 4.00 -14.21 -4.75
CA LEU A 349 2.80 -13.47 -4.38
C LEU A 349 3.05 -12.69 -3.08
N TYR A 350 3.67 -13.31 -2.07
CA TYR A 350 4.10 -12.62 -0.86
C TYR A 350 5.10 -11.49 -1.18
N TYR A 351 6.17 -11.78 -1.93
CA TYR A 351 7.19 -10.77 -2.27
C TYR A 351 6.62 -9.55 -2.99
N ARG A 352 5.50 -9.72 -3.71
CA ARG A 352 4.84 -8.67 -4.48
C ARG A 352 3.77 -7.89 -3.71
N ILE A 353 3.04 -8.54 -2.81
CA ILE A 353 1.98 -7.90 -2.03
C ILE A 353 2.57 -7.10 -0.88
N TYR A 354 3.65 -7.62 -0.32
CA TYR A 354 4.14 -7.15 0.95
C TYR A 354 5.33 -6.21 0.71
N GLY A 355 5.03 -4.92 0.59
CA GLY A 355 5.98 -3.82 0.81
C GLY A 355 5.88 -3.40 2.27
N GLY A 356 7.00 -3.40 3.00
CA GLY A 356 7.00 -2.98 4.41
C GLY A 356 6.38 -1.58 4.56
N LYS A 357 5.45 -1.41 5.50
CA LYS A 357 4.81 -0.11 5.76
C LYS A 357 5.88 0.89 6.19
N THR A 358 5.90 2.07 5.57
CA THR A 358 6.77 3.16 6.02
C THR A 358 6.30 3.61 7.40
N VAL A 359 7.17 3.45 8.39
CA VAL A 359 6.94 3.89 9.77
C VAL A 359 7.97 4.95 10.11
N ASN A 360 7.51 6.06 10.69
CA ASN A 360 8.35 7.20 11.06
C ASN A 360 8.66 7.23 12.56
N ASP A 361 8.16 6.27 13.35
CA ASP A 361 8.34 6.19 14.80
C ASP A 361 8.68 4.75 15.21
N PHE A 362 9.86 4.57 15.83
CA PHE A 362 10.31 3.26 16.30
C PHE A 362 9.36 2.61 17.34
N ARG A 363 8.53 3.39 18.05
CA ARG A 363 7.52 2.85 18.97
C ARG A 363 6.44 2.07 18.24
N GLU A 364 6.05 2.51 17.05
CA GLU A 364 5.12 1.76 16.20
C GLU A 364 5.76 0.46 15.70
N CYS A 365 7.08 0.47 15.42
CA CYS A 365 7.80 -0.75 15.08
C CYS A 365 7.72 -1.78 16.22
N TYR A 366 7.90 -1.37 17.48
CA TYR A 366 7.76 -2.29 18.62
C TYR A 366 6.34 -2.87 18.77
N LYS A 367 5.29 -2.11 18.46
CA LYS A 367 3.91 -2.64 18.45
C LYS A 367 3.77 -3.75 17.43
N VAL A 368 4.29 -3.55 16.21
CA VAL A 368 4.25 -4.58 15.16
C VAL A 368 5.10 -5.79 15.55
N MET A 369 6.31 -5.57 16.09
CA MET A 369 7.18 -6.66 16.54
C MET A 369 6.55 -7.50 17.67
N ALA A 370 5.80 -6.87 18.59
CA ALA A 370 5.07 -7.59 19.63
C ALA A 370 3.96 -8.47 19.03
N LEU A 371 3.21 -7.94 18.05
CA LEU A 371 2.19 -8.68 17.32
C LEU A 371 2.79 -9.86 16.54
N THR A 372 3.86 -9.65 15.79
CA THR A 372 4.52 -10.73 15.04
C THR A 372 5.09 -11.79 15.97
N THR A 373 5.65 -11.40 17.12
CA THR A 373 6.12 -12.35 18.15
C THR A 373 4.96 -13.19 18.70
N SER A 374 3.81 -12.58 18.97
CA SER A 374 2.61 -13.31 19.41
C SER A 374 2.15 -14.29 18.34
N LEU A 375 2.06 -13.85 17.09
CA LEU A 375 1.63 -14.69 15.96
C LEU A 375 2.59 -15.86 15.71
N ILE A 376 3.90 -15.65 15.78
CA ILE A 376 4.91 -16.72 15.66
C ILE A 376 4.68 -17.83 16.70
N LYS A 377 4.17 -17.50 17.89
CA LYS A 377 3.89 -18.47 18.97
C LYS A 377 2.54 -19.16 18.81
N SER A 378 1.54 -18.49 18.27
CA SER A 378 0.16 -19.00 18.19
C SER A 378 -0.19 -19.66 16.86
N GLU A 379 0.51 -19.31 15.78
CA GLU A 379 0.23 -19.76 14.43
C GLU A 379 0.73 -21.20 14.20
N SER A 380 0.00 -21.98 13.42
CA SER A 380 0.38 -23.35 13.07
C SER A 380 0.90 -23.47 11.62
N THR A 381 0.62 -22.48 10.78
CA THR A 381 1.03 -22.49 9.37
C THR A 381 2.49 -22.04 9.24
N SER A 382 3.40 -22.95 8.88
CA SER A 382 4.83 -22.65 8.70
C SER A 382 5.10 -21.43 7.80
N PHE A 383 4.39 -21.31 6.68
CA PHE A 383 4.53 -20.15 5.79
C PHE A 383 4.20 -18.82 6.47
N ILE A 384 3.13 -18.77 7.29
CA ILE A 384 2.72 -17.56 7.99
C ILE A 384 3.73 -17.23 9.09
N ILE A 385 4.20 -18.24 9.84
CA ILE A 385 5.27 -18.07 10.84
C ILE A 385 6.50 -17.40 10.20
N ASP A 386 6.91 -17.86 9.03
CA ASP A 386 8.07 -17.31 8.33
C ASP A 386 7.85 -15.90 7.80
N VAL A 387 6.64 -15.59 7.30
CA VAL A 387 6.25 -14.22 6.98
C VAL A 387 6.37 -13.33 8.21
N CYS A 388 5.85 -13.78 9.37
CA CYS A 388 5.95 -13.01 10.61
C CYS A 388 7.40 -12.84 11.08
N LYS A 389 8.28 -13.84 10.90
CA LYS A 389 9.72 -13.70 11.19
C LYS A 389 10.36 -12.65 10.28
N GLN A 390 10.05 -12.67 8.98
CA GLN A 390 10.57 -11.68 8.04
C GLN A 390 10.10 -10.27 8.40
N GLU A 391 8.82 -10.11 8.73
CA GLU A 391 8.28 -8.84 9.20
C GLU A 391 8.99 -8.37 10.47
N HIS A 392 9.14 -9.25 11.46
CA HIS A 392 9.87 -8.93 12.68
C HIS A 392 11.28 -8.40 12.39
N ALA A 393 12.02 -9.06 11.49
CA ALA A 393 13.36 -8.62 11.07
C ALA A 393 13.36 -7.25 10.38
N ILE A 394 12.41 -6.99 9.47
CA ILE A 394 12.26 -5.68 8.80
C ILE A 394 11.97 -4.57 9.84
N TYR A 395 11.09 -4.83 10.81
CA TYR A 395 10.78 -3.84 11.84
C TYR A 395 11.95 -3.66 12.83
N SER A 396 12.73 -4.69 13.15
CA SER A 396 14.00 -4.55 13.88
C SER A 396 14.97 -3.64 13.13
N GLN A 397 15.04 -3.76 11.80
CA GLN A 397 15.86 -2.89 10.95
C GLN A 397 15.36 -1.45 11.02
N LEU A 398 14.06 -1.22 10.94
CA LEU A 398 13.49 0.12 11.05
C LEU A 398 13.76 0.74 12.42
N VAL A 399 13.70 -0.03 13.52
CA VAL A 399 14.03 0.47 14.86
C VAL A 399 15.44 1.06 14.87
N VAL A 400 16.47 0.32 14.45
CA VAL A 400 17.85 0.82 14.51
C VAL A 400 18.13 2.02 13.61
N GLN A 401 17.34 2.18 12.54
CA GLN A 401 17.46 3.35 11.66
C GLN A 401 16.68 4.57 12.16
N LEU A 402 15.67 4.37 13.02
CA LEU A 402 14.85 5.44 13.61
C LEU A 402 15.28 5.83 15.03
N LEU A 403 16.22 5.09 15.63
CA LEU A 403 16.76 5.43 16.95
C LEU A 403 17.49 6.80 16.90
N PRO A 404 17.32 7.65 17.93
CA PRO A 404 17.87 9.00 17.93
C PRO A 404 19.40 9.04 18.04
N THR A 405 19.97 9.96 17.24
CA THR A 405 21.34 10.50 17.14
C THR A 405 22.55 9.54 17.10
N PRO A 406 23.52 9.78 16.18
CA PRO A 406 24.81 9.10 16.14
C PRO A 406 25.61 9.15 17.46
N THR A 407 25.44 10.22 18.24
CA THR A 407 26.12 10.41 19.53
C THR A 407 25.68 9.41 20.61
N MET A 408 24.53 8.75 20.45
CA MET A 408 24.01 7.78 21.41
C MET A 408 24.30 6.31 21.04
N ILE A 409 24.87 6.02 19.85
CA ILE A 409 25.20 4.65 19.42
C ILE A 409 25.99 3.91 20.51
N HIS A 410 26.99 4.56 21.11
CA HIS A 410 27.81 3.97 22.17
C HIS A 410 27.01 3.69 23.46
N LYS A 411 26.06 4.55 23.82
CA LYS A 411 25.18 4.35 25.00
C LYS A 411 24.15 3.25 24.76
N MET A 412 23.72 3.07 23.52
CA MET A 412 22.68 2.13 23.11
C MET A 412 23.24 0.89 22.40
N TYR A 413 24.55 0.64 22.51
CA TYR A 413 25.28 -0.40 21.76
C TYR A 413 24.62 -1.78 21.86
N LYS A 414 24.21 -2.19 23.07
CA LYS A 414 23.51 -3.46 23.32
C LYS A 414 22.17 -3.55 22.57
N LEU A 415 21.44 -2.44 22.48
CA LEU A 415 20.15 -2.38 21.79
C LEU A 415 20.33 -2.50 20.27
N TYR A 416 21.32 -1.78 19.71
CA TYR A 416 21.68 -1.92 18.29
C TYR A 416 22.08 -3.35 17.97
N HIS A 417 22.97 -3.96 18.74
CA HIS A 417 23.38 -5.35 18.55
C HIS A 417 22.21 -6.32 18.54
N LYS A 418 21.29 -6.21 19.52
CA LYS A 418 20.11 -7.08 19.58
C LYS A 418 19.28 -6.99 18.29
N HIS A 419 18.93 -5.77 17.88
CA HIS A 419 18.09 -5.57 16.70
C HIS A 419 18.79 -5.93 15.40
N LEU A 420 20.08 -5.60 15.24
CA LEU A 420 20.86 -5.96 14.06
C LEU A 420 21.04 -7.49 13.92
N GLN A 421 21.21 -8.20 15.05
CA GLN A 421 21.16 -9.65 15.06
C GLN A 421 19.79 -10.16 14.60
N ASP A 422 18.70 -9.58 15.08
CA ASP A 422 17.35 -9.96 14.64
C ASP A 422 17.11 -9.68 13.15
N CYS A 423 17.63 -8.57 12.61
CA CYS A 423 17.57 -8.25 11.18
C CYS A 423 18.22 -9.36 10.33
N SER A 424 19.40 -9.80 10.74
CA SER A 424 20.22 -10.76 9.99
C SER A 424 19.67 -12.20 9.97
N LYS A 425 18.61 -12.49 10.72
CA LYS A 425 18.07 -13.85 10.89
C LYS A 425 17.26 -14.34 9.71
N THR A 426 16.72 -13.46 8.86
CA THR A 426 15.75 -13.85 7.83
C THR A 426 16.18 -13.51 6.41
N ASP A 427 17.19 -12.67 6.24
CA ASP A 427 17.75 -12.31 4.94
C ASP A 427 19.23 -12.70 4.81
N ALA A 428 19.70 -12.83 3.58
CA ALA A 428 21.06 -13.29 3.28
C ALA A 428 22.14 -12.22 3.49
N VAL A 429 21.82 -10.95 3.21
CA VAL A 429 22.82 -9.93 2.87
C VAL A 429 22.53 -8.54 3.44
N SER A 430 21.31 -8.02 3.32
CA SER A 430 20.92 -6.66 3.71
C SER A 430 21.00 -6.42 5.22
N GLY A 431 20.52 -7.35 6.06
CA GLY A 431 20.61 -7.23 7.52
C GLY A 431 22.07 -7.24 8.00
N TRP A 432 22.90 -8.10 7.41
CA TRP A 432 24.33 -8.18 7.69
C TRP A 432 25.08 -6.92 7.25
N LEU A 433 24.69 -6.30 6.13
CA LEU A 433 25.28 -5.03 5.70
C LEU A 433 24.96 -3.87 6.62
N LEU A 434 23.73 -3.77 7.13
CA LEU A 434 23.43 -2.78 8.17
C LEU A 434 24.26 -3.02 9.44
N TYR A 435 24.53 -4.29 9.75
CA TYR A 435 25.42 -4.63 10.84
C TYR A 435 26.87 -4.19 10.55
N ALA A 436 27.35 -4.37 9.31
CA ALA A 436 28.65 -3.89 8.88
C ALA A 436 28.74 -2.35 8.97
N SER A 437 27.69 -1.63 8.57
CA SER A 437 27.59 -0.17 8.65
C SER A 437 27.58 0.34 10.09
N PHE A 438 26.95 -0.39 11.02
CA PHE A 438 27.05 -0.10 12.44
C PHE A 438 28.50 -0.15 12.92
N TYR A 439 29.22 -1.25 12.63
CA TYR A 439 30.63 -1.35 13.02
C TYR A 439 31.51 -0.30 12.35
N TYR A 440 31.21 0.05 11.09
CA TYR A 440 31.88 1.11 10.36
C TYR A 440 31.72 2.46 11.08
N GLY A 441 30.48 2.82 11.43
CA GLY A 441 30.17 4.05 12.15
C GLY A 441 30.80 4.12 13.55
N THR A 442 31.12 2.98 14.16
CA THR A 442 31.87 2.91 15.43
C THR A 442 33.39 2.79 15.27
N GLY A 443 33.92 2.90 14.04
CA GLY A 443 35.35 2.84 13.76
C GLY A 443 35.97 1.44 13.79
N GLN A 444 35.16 0.37 13.87
CA GLN A 444 35.63 -1.02 13.94
C GLN A 444 35.85 -1.62 12.55
N PHE A 445 36.72 -0.99 11.75
CA PHE A 445 36.91 -1.31 10.33
C PHE A 445 37.30 -2.78 10.07
N SER A 446 38.11 -3.41 10.93
CA SER A 446 38.46 -4.82 10.77
C SER A 446 37.27 -5.77 10.94
N VAL A 447 36.32 -5.44 11.82
CA VAL A 447 35.08 -6.22 11.99
C VAL A 447 34.15 -5.99 10.80
N THR A 448 34.03 -4.73 10.35
CA THR A 448 33.28 -4.38 9.14
C THR A 448 33.77 -5.17 7.93
N LEU A 449 35.09 -5.26 7.71
CA LEU A 449 35.67 -6.03 6.60
C LEU A 449 35.29 -7.53 6.68
N LYS A 450 35.37 -8.16 7.86
CA LYS A 450 34.96 -9.56 8.03
C LYS A 450 33.47 -9.79 7.72
N LEU A 451 32.60 -8.86 8.12
CA LEU A 451 31.18 -8.93 7.81
C LEU A 451 30.91 -8.73 6.32
N ILE A 452 31.67 -7.85 5.65
CA ILE A 452 31.58 -7.67 4.20
C ILE A 452 32.01 -8.95 3.46
N ASP A 453 33.10 -9.60 3.88
CA ASP A 453 33.55 -10.86 3.29
C ASP A 453 32.49 -11.95 3.48
N TYR A 454 31.87 -12.01 4.66
CA TYR A 454 30.73 -12.89 4.91
C TYR A 454 29.56 -12.60 3.96
N VAL A 455 29.15 -11.34 3.83
CA VAL A 455 28.06 -10.93 2.91
C VAL A 455 28.38 -11.34 1.48
N LEU A 456 29.57 -11.02 0.98
CA LEU A 456 29.96 -11.39 -0.38
C LEU A 456 30.01 -12.90 -0.59
N SER A 457 30.45 -13.68 0.40
CA SER A 457 30.47 -15.15 0.31
C SER A 457 29.07 -15.77 0.21
N ARG A 458 28.03 -15.01 0.63
CA ARG A 458 26.62 -15.39 0.58
C ARG A 458 25.91 -14.84 -0.64
N SER A 459 26.48 -13.84 -1.30
CA SER A 459 25.97 -13.29 -2.55
C SER A 459 26.20 -14.27 -3.69
N SER A 460 25.15 -14.55 -4.48
CA SER A 460 25.25 -15.36 -5.69
C SER A 460 24.67 -14.59 -6.89
N PRO A 461 25.27 -14.71 -8.09
CA PRO A 461 24.71 -14.12 -9.32
C PRO A 461 23.29 -14.61 -9.63
N ASN A 462 22.92 -15.79 -9.09
CA ASN A 462 21.61 -16.39 -9.26
C ASN A 462 20.58 -15.92 -8.21
N MET A 463 20.98 -15.06 -7.27
CA MET A 463 20.00 -14.43 -6.38
C MET A 463 19.11 -13.47 -7.17
N VAL A 464 17.88 -13.34 -6.70
CA VAL A 464 16.82 -12.61 -7.37
C VAL A 464 16.45 -11.40 -6.52
N PRO A 465 16.50 -10.17 -7.05
CA PRO A 465 16.12 -8.98 -6.28
C PRO A 465 14.65 -9.05 -5.89
N ARG A 466 14.32 -8.60 -4.68
CA ARG A 466 12.92 -8.42 -4.27
C ARG A 466 12.29 -7.23 -5.02
N ILE A 467 11.49 -7.52 -6.04
CA ILE A 467 10.84 -6.53 -6.90
C ILE A 467 9.38 -6.88 -7.20
N ASN A 468 8.64 -5.92 -7.77
CA ASN A 468 7.21 -6.04 -8.04
C ASN A 468 6.89 -6.84 -9.33
N TYR A 469 7.90 -7.12 -10.17
CA TYR A 469 7.76 -7.82 -11.44
C TYR A 469 8.97 -8.75 -11.64
N TYR A 470 8.73 -10.05 -11.88
CA TYR A 470 9.77 -11.02 -12.17
C TYR A 470 9.66 -11.47 -13.64
N SER A 471 10.78 -11.42 -14.38
CA SER A 471 10.92 -12.02 -15.71
C SER A 471 11.09 -13.55 -15.59
N GLU A 472 10.96 -14.28 -16.70
CA GLU A 472 11.17 -15.74 -16.69
C GLU A 472 12.57 -16.09 -16.24
N GLU A 473 13.57 -15.35 -16.71
CA GLU A 473 14.96 -15.52 -16.33
C GLU A 473 15.16 -15.40 -14.80
N LEU A 474 14.47 -14.46 -14.15
CA LEU A 474 14.51 -14.28 -12.70
C LEU A 474 13.83 -15.45 -11.97
N ILE A 475 12.72 -15.95 -12.51
CA ILE A 475 12.00 -17.09 -11.94
C ILE A 475 12.81 -18.38 -12.07
N ASP A 476 13.48 -18.59 -13.19
CA ASP A 476 14.35 -19.75 -13.42
C ASP A 476 15.57 -19.72 -12.50
N ARG A 477 16.19 -18.55 -12.31
CA ARG A 477 17.24 -18.35 -11.29
C ARG A 477 16.77 -18.68 -9.89
N TYR A 478 15.58 -18.22 -9.49
CA TYR A 478 14.99 -18.58 -8.20
C TYR A 478 14.83 -20.10 -8.09
N ARG A 479 14.25 -20.74 -9.13
CA ARG A 479 13.98 -22.18 -9.17
C ARG A 479 15.25 -23.02 -8.99
N GLN A 480 16.37 -22.60 -9.57
CA GLN A 480 17.65 -23.30 -9.46
C GLN A 480 18.20 -23.32 -8.02
N ASN A 481 17.83 -22.34 -7.19
CA ASN A 481 18.35 -22.19 -5.83
C ASN A 481 17.43 -22.74 -4.74
N VAL A 482 16.16 -23.04 -5.04
CA VAL A 482 15.16 -23.39 -4.02
C VAL A 482 14.59 -24.80 -4.20
N HIS A 483 14.16 -25.38 -3.08
CA HIS A 483 13.52 -26.70 -3.06
C HIS A 483 12.12 -26.62 -2.41
N PRO A 484 11.12 -27.41 -2.84
CA PRO A 484 9.77 -27.38 -2.29
C PRO A 484 9.67 -27.59 -0.77
N LYS A 485 10.60 -28.36 -0.19
CA LYS A 485 10.66 -28.64 1.26
C LYS A 485 11.25 -27.50 2.09
N MET A 486 11.86 -26.49 1.45
CA MET A 486 12.41 -25.35 2.17
C MET A 486 11.30 -24.45 2.68
N THR A 487 11.51 -23.94 3.89
CA THR A 487 10.76 -22.86 4.51
C THR A 487 10.95 -21.55 3.73
N LEU A 488 10.06 -20.57 3.92
CA LEU A 488 10.17 -19.30 3.20
C LEU A 488 11.46 -18.56 3.61
N VAL A 489 11.83 -18.61 4.89
CA VAL A 489 13.07 -18.01 5.41
C VAL A 489 14.32 -18.66 4.81
N GLU A 490 14.36 -19.98 4.66
CA GLU A 490 15.48 -20.66 4.01
C GLU A 490 15.65 -20.21 2.56
N LYS A 491 14.54 -20.11 1.82
CA LYS A 491 14.57 -19.60 0.43
C LYS A 491 15.04 -18.15 0.36
N MET A 492 14.58 -17.29 1.27
CA MET A 492 15.04 -15.90 1.35
C MET A 492 16.56 -15.79 1.55
N LYS A 493 17.16 -16.68 2.36
CA LYS A 493 18.60 -16.68 2.66
C LYS A 493 19.51 -17.15 1.53
N ILE A 494 18.96 -17.79 0.50
CA ILE A 494 19.75 -18.41 -0.58
C ILE A 494 19.40 -17.87 -1.96
N ALA A 495 18.15 -17.45 -2.17
CA ALA A 495 17.64 -17.12 -3.50
C ALA A 495 17.19 -15.66 -3.64
N ILE A 496 17.02 -14.90 -2.54
CA ILE A 496 16.53 -13.52 -2.60
C ILE A 496 17.62 -12.52 -2.23
N GLU A 497 17.91 -11.62 -3.16
CA GLU A 497 18.75 -10.45 -2.92
C GLU A 497 17.88 -9.32 -2.33
N GLY A 498 18.18 -8.95 -1.08
CA GLY A 498 17.56 -7.79 -0.44
C GLY A 498 17.98 -6.46 -1.10
N SER A 499 17.47 -5.35 -0.58
CA SER A 499 18.03 -4.02 -0.87
C SER A 499 18.46 -3.40 0.44
N VAL A 500 19.65 -2.80 0.47
CA VAL A 500 20.07 -1.99 1.62
C VAL A 500 19.46 -0.61 1.44
N ALA A 501 18.64 -0.21 2.41
CA ALA A 501 18.04 1.11 2.47
C ALA A 501 18.56 1.86 3.69
N TYR A 502 18.99 3.11 3.50
CA TYR A 502 19.29 4.02 4.60
C TYR A 502 18.20 5.10 4.69
N LEU A 503 17.53 5.18 5.84
CA LEU A 503 16.57 6.23 6.15
C LEU A 503 17.30 7.54 6.45
N GLN A 504 16.63 8.66 6.16
CA GLN A 504 17.11 9.98 6.52
C GLN A 504 17.41 10.04 8.03
N HIS A 505 18.53 10.66 8.40
CA HIS A 505 19.00 10.78 9.79
C HIS A 505 19.39 9.46 10.49
N SER A 506 19.38 8.34 9.77
CA SER A 506 19.83 7.07 10.33
C SER A 506 21.29 7.16 10.78
N SER A 507 21.53 6.67 12.00
CA SER A 507 22.87 6.63 12.58
C SER A 507 23.79 5.59 11.90
N LEU A 508 23.23 4.77 11.00
CA LEU A 508 23.95 3.74 10.26
C LEU A 508 24.49 4.24 8.90
N ILE A 509 24.20 5.48 8.51
CA ILE A 509 24.71 6.06 7.27
C ILE A 509 26.23 6.30 7.42
N PRO A 510 27.08 5.75 6.54
CA PRO A 510 28.49 6.12 6.47
C PRO A 510 28.66 7.64 6.34
N ALA A 511 29.60 8.24 7.07
CA ALA A 511 29.76 9.69 7.12
C ALA A 511 29.95 10.32 5.72
N GLU A 512 30.62 9.61 4.83
CA GLU A 512 30.90 10.01 3.46
C GLU A 512 29.66 10.04 2.56
N LEU A 513 28.57 9.38 2.97
CA LEU A 513 27.32 9.22 2.22
C LEU A 513 26.17 10.09 2.77
N GLN A 514 26.43 10.98 3.71
CA GLN A 514 25.38 11.79 4.35
C GLN A 514 24.62 12.69 3.37
N LEU A 515 25.30 13.17 2.33
CA LEU A 515 24.69 14.02 1.30
C LEU A 515 23.67 13.23 0.47
N GLU A 516 23.96 11.96 0.21
CA GLU A 516 23.14 11.07 -0.63
C GLU A 516 21.81 10.68 0.00
N VAL A 517 21.69 10.80 1.33
CA VAL A 517 20.46 10.49 2.08
C VAL A 517 19.75 11.75 2.56
N LYS A 518 20.22 12.94 2.16
CA LYS A 518 19.72 14.22 2.69
C LYS A 518 18.26 14.47 2.33
N ASP A 519 17.89 14.25 1.08
CA ASP A 519 16.58 14.62 0.55
C ASP A 519 15.58 13.45 0.53
N SER A 520 16.08 12.22 0.48
CA SER A 520 15.26 11.00 0.50
C SER A 520 16.08 9.78 0.92
N PRO A 521 15.45 8.71 1.42
CA PRO A 521 16.13 7.45 1.68
C PRO A 521 16.80 6.90 0.42
N ILE A 522 18.07 6.52 0.52
CA ILE A 522 18.79 5.87 -0.59
C ILE A 522 18.59 4.36 -0.52
N ARG A 523 18.38 3.70 -1.68
CA ARG A 523 18.28 2.24 -1.82
C ARG A 523 19.34 1.73 -2.77
N ILE A 524 20.21 0.85 -2.30
CA ILE A 524 21.41 0.42 -3.02
C ILE A 524 21.42 -1.12 -3.12
N SER A 525 22.06 -1.63 -4.16
CA SER A 525 22.43 -3.06 -4.23
C SER A 525 23.31 -3.45 -3.03
N PRO A 526 23.02 -4.57 -2.34
CA PRO A 526 23.88 -5.11 -1.30
C PRO A 526 25.34 -5.27 -1.74
N ILE A 527 25.58 -5.71 -2.98
CA ILE A 527 26.92 -5.94 -3.51
C ILE A 527 27.65 -4.61 -3.72
N VAL A 528 26.99 -3.62 -4.33
CA VAL A 528 27.54 -2.26 -4.50
C VAL A 528 27.90 -1.65 -3.14
N MET A 529 26.99 -1.74 -2.16
CA MET A 529 27.26 -1.23 -0.82
C MET A 529 28.41 -1.99 -0.12
N SER A 530 28.53 -3.30 -0.35
CA SER A 530 29.62 -4.13 0.18
C SER A 530 30.98 -3.65 -0.32
N HIS A 531 31.12 -3.34 -1.62
CA HIS A 531 32.37 -2.83 -2.18
C HIS A 531 32.63 -1.37 -1.78
N CYS A 532 31.59 -0.55 -1.67
CA CYS A 532 31.69 0.82 -1.13
C CYS A 532 32.22 0.82 0.31
N LEU A 533 31.59 0.09 1.24
CA LEU A 533 32.07 0.01 2.63
C LEU A 533 33.49 -0.56 2.72
N ARG A 534 33.84 -1.52 1.86
CA ARG A 534 35.19 -2.08 1.81
C ARG A 534 36.22 -1.03 1.39
N PHE A 535 35.90 -0.26 0.35
CA PHE A 535 36.71 0.87 -0.08
C PHE A 535 36.90 1.87 1.07
N LEU A 536 35.82 2.27 1.72
CA LEU A 536 35.85 3.22 2.85
C LEU A 536 36.68 2.70 4.03
N CYS A 537 36.54 1.42 4.40
CA CYS A 537 37.37 0.80 5.44
C CYS A 537 38.86 0.88 5.09
N TYR A 538 39.24 0.51 3.86
CA TYR A 538 40.64 0.58 3.43
C TYR A 538 41.16 2.01 3.28
N HIS A 539 40.28 2.98 2.97
CA HIS A 539 40.60 4.39 2.99
C HIS A 539 40.99 4.85 4.41
N HIS A 540 40.15 4.59 5.41
CA HIS A 540 40.44 4.94 6.82
C HIS A 540 41.63 4.19 7.41
N LEU A 541 41.86 2.94 6.98
CA LEU A 541 43.02 2.14 7.39
C LEU A 541 44.31 2.46 6.60
N ASN A 542 44.28 3.43 5.68
CA ASN A 542 45.39 3.81 4.80
C ASN A 542 46.00 2.62 4.02
N LYS A 543 45.19 1.63 3.63
CA LYS A 543 45.61 0.44 2.86
C LYS A 543 45.48 0.70 1.36
N VAL A 544 46.43 1.42 0.78
CA VAL A 544 46.37 1.93 -0.61
C VAL A 544 46.07 0.84 -1.66
N ARG A 545 46.80 -0.29 -1.64
CA ARG A 545 46.60 -1.39 -2.60
C ARG A 545 45.19 -1.98 -2.52
N ASN A 546 44.72 -2.26 -1.31
CA ASN A 546 43.40 -2.82 -1.08
C ASN A 546 42.28 -1.82 -1.43
N LYS A 547 42.50 -0.53 -1.13
CA LYS A 547 41.60 0.57 -1.53
C LYS A 547 41.41 0.61 -3.04
N GLN A 548 42.51 0.55 -3.81
CA GLN A 548 42.45 0.53 -5.27
C GLN A 548 41.76 -0.72 -5.81
N GLN A 549 41.98 -1.89 -5.20
CA GLN A 549 41.29 -3.12 -5.60
C GLN A 549 39.78 -3.02 -5.34
N ALA A 550 39.38 -2.56 -4.14
CA ALA A 550 37.97 -2.38 -3.79
C ALA A 550 37.26 -1.40 -4.73
N LEU A 551 37.94 -0.33 -5.16
CA LEU A 551 37.41 0.62 -6.15
C LEU A 551 37.22 -0.02 -7.54
N ARG A 552 38.16 -0.87 -7.98
CA ARG A 552 38.04 -1.62 -9.25
C ARG A 552 36.86 -2.58 -9.20
N ASP A 553 36.71 -3.33 -8.12
CA ASP A 553 35.59 -4.26 -7.94
C ASP A 553 34.25 -3.52 -7.90
N LEU A 554 34.19 -2.36 -7.22
CA LEU A 554 33.01 -1.50 -7.21
C LEU A 554 32.65 -1.02 -8.62
N ASN A 555 33.62 -0.52 -9.37
CA ASN A 555 33.41 -0.05 -10.75
C ASN A 555 32.90 -1.19 -11.65
N ALA A 556 33.49 -2.39 -11.57
CA ALA A 556 33.04 -3.55 -12.33
C ALA A 556 31.58 -3.91 -12.01
N THR A 557 31.23 -3.95 -10.70
CA THR A 557 29.87 -4.24 -10.23
C THR A 557 28.86 -3.22 -10.74
N VAL A 558 29.17 -1.92 -10.65
CA VAL A 558 28.28 -0.85 -11.09
C VAL A 558 28.08 -0.89 -12.60
N ASN A 559 29.13 -1.16 -13.37
CA ASN A 559 29.01 -1.28 -14.84
C ASN A 559 28.13 -2.47 -15.24
N GLU A 560 28.25 -3.62 -14.57
CA GLU A 560 27.39 -4.77 -14.81
C GLU A 560 25.93 -4.46 -14.46
N GLU A 561 25.69 -3.80 -13.33
CA GLU A 561 24.35 -3.40 -12.90
C GLU A 561 23.70 -2.40 -13.89
N CYS A 562 24.46 -1.42 -14.38
CA CYS A 562 24.02 -0.49 -15.40
C CYS A 562 23.74 -1.17 -16.74
N ALA A 563 24.58 -2.12 -17.17
CA ALA A 563 24.38 -2.87 -18.40
C ALA A 563 23.09 -3.71 -18.37
N LYS A 564 22.70 -4.19 -17.19
CA LYS A 564 21.44 -4.91 -16.95
C LYS A 564 20.20 -4.00 -16.87
N GLY A 565 20.37 -2.68 -17.02
CA GLY A 565 19.26 -1.73 -16.96
C GLY A 565 18.59 -1.64 -15.59
N SER A 566 19.37 -1.82 -14.50
CA SER A 566 18.87 -1.73 -13.13
C SER A 566 18.18 -0.39 -12.86
N THR A 567 17.03 -0.43 -12.18
CA THR A 567 16.33 0.79 -11.72
C THR A 567 17.10 1.58 -10.67
N ARG A 568 18.21 1.03 -10.15
CA ARG A 568 19.09 1.63 -9.12
C ARG A 568 20.40 2.17 -9.69
N SER A 569 20.53 2.20 -11.03
CA SER A 569 21.76 2.60 -11.70
C SER A 569 22.24 4.00 -11.31
N SER A 570 21.31 4.93 -11.06
CA SER A 570 21.66 6.31 -10.67
C SER A 570 22.31 6.35 -9.29
N GLU A 571 21.74 5.64 -8.32
CA GLU A 571 22.28 5.51 -6.96
C GLU A 571 23.64 4.80 -6.98
N SER A 572 23.75 3.69 -7.70
CA SER A 572 24.99 2.90 -7.83
C SER A 572 26.13 3.73 -8.46
N LEU A 573 25.84 4.51 -9.51
CA LEU A 573 26.81 5.44 -10.11
C LEU A 573 27.20 6.59 -9.18
N THR A 574 26.26 7.09 -8.39
CA THR A 574 26.54 8.14 -7.40
C THR A 574 27.49 7.62 -6.32
N ILE A 575 27.25 6.41 -5.79
CA ILE A 575 28.12 5.76 -4.81
C ILE A 575 29.54 5.52 -5.36
N LEU A 576 29.65 5.06 -6.62
CA LEU A 576 30.94 4.95 -7.30
C LEU A 576 31.64 6.31 -7.38
N GLY A 577 30.91 7.35 -7.79
CA GLY A 577 31.43 8.73 -7.87
C GLY A 577 32.01 9.22 -6.54
N VAL A 578 31.34 8.96 -5.41
CA VAL A 578 31.87 9.30 -4.07
C VAL A 578 33.19 8.59 -3.78
N CYS A 579 33.29 7.28 -4.09
CA CYS A 579 34.51 6.53 -3.84
C CYS A 579 35.66 7.00 -4.76
N VAL A 580 35.36 7.35 -6.01
CA VAL A 580 36.32 7.90 -6.95
C VAL A 580 36.80 9.30 -6.50
N GLU A 581 35.90 10.16 -6.06
CA GLU A 581 36.21 11.47 -5.47
C GLU A 581 37.19 11.33 -4.30
N LEU A 582 36.89 10.44 -3.35
CA LEU A 582 37.75 10.13 -2.19
C LEU A 582 39.09 9.48 -2.55
N SER A 583 39.21 8.94 -3.78
CA SER A 583 40.46 8.41 -4.29
C SER A 583 41.37 9.48 -4.88
N GLY A 584 40.83 10.68 -5.16
CA GLY A 584 41.54 11.84 -5.71
C GLY A 584 41.29 12.10 -7.19
N ASP A 585 40.56 11.24 -7.91
CA ASP A 585 40.29 11.40 -9.34
C ASP A 585 39.00 12.21 -9.58
N LYS A 586 39.15 13.54 -9.56
CA LYS A 586 38.01 14.47 -9.73
C LYS A 586 37.34 14.35 -11.10
N ASN A 587 38.09 14.05 -12.16
CA ASN A 587 37.55 13.95 -13.52
C ASN A 587 36.65 12.73 -13.65
N LEU A 588 37.13 11.57 -13.20
CA LEU A 588 36.33 10.34 -13.24
C LEU A 588 35.13 10.42 -12.30
N ALA A 589 35.24 11.09 -11.15
CA ALA A 589 34.11 11.33 -10.25
C ALA A 589 33.02 12.18 -10.95
N TYR A 590 33.43 13.25 -11.65
CA TYR A 590 32.51 14.09 -12.43
C TYR A 590 31.78 13.27 -13.50
N GLU A 591 32.47 12.41 -14.23
CA GLU A 591 31.85 11.52 -15.22
C GLU A 591 30.82 10.56 -14.58
N CYS A 592 31.13 10.00 -13.41
CA CYS A 592 30.21 9.12 -12.69
C CYS A 592 28.92 9.85 -12.31
N PHE A 593 29.03 11.05 -11.73
CA PHE A 593 27.86 11.86 -11.37
C PHE A 593 27.07 12.32 -12.61
N GLN A 594 27.76 12.67 -13.70
CA GLN A 594 27.10 13.04 -14.95
C GLN A 594 26.30 11.86 -15.54
N LYS A 595 26.86 10.65 -15.52
CA LYS A 595 26.16 9.43 -15.93
C LYS A 595 24.97 9.15 -15.02
N ALA A 596 25.12 9.31 -13.70
CA ALA A 596 24.04 9.11 -12.73
C ALA A 596 22.83 10.03 -13.02
N LEU A 597 23.09 11.28 -13.39
CA LEU A 597 22.05 12.26 -13.76
C LEU A 597 21.33 11.94 -15.08
N ARG A 598 21.96 11.18 -15.99
CA ARG A 598 21.34 10.75 -17.26
C ARG A 598 20.45 9.51 -17.10
N CYS A 599 20.68 8.68 -16.08
CA CYS A 599 19.98 7.42 -15.90
C CYS A 599 18.56 7.54 -15.31
N ASN A 600 18.17 8.66 -14.69
CA ASN A 600 16.86 8.78 -14.05
C ASN A 600 16.28 10.21 -14.11
N TYR A 601 14.97 10.33 -14.36
CA TYR A 601 14.22 11.60 -14.37
C TYR A 601 14.04 12.18 -12.95
N MET A 602 14.07 11.32 -11.92
CA MET A 602 14.15 11.72 -10.52
C MET A 602 15.63 11.97 -10.19
N ILE A 603 16.07 13.21 -10.42
CA ILE A 603 17.44 13.67 -10.21
C ILE A 603 17.94 13.27 -8.81
N CYS A 604 19.04 12.50 -8.73
CA CYS A 604 19.81 12.37 -7.51
C CYS A 604 20.42 13.75 -7.21
N SER A 605 19.74 14.55 -6.38
CA SER A 605 20.13 15.93 -6.04
C SER A 605 21.56 16.00 -5.50
N SER A 606 22.01 14.96 -4.79
CA SER A 606 23.37 14.85 -4.29
C SER A 606 24.42 14.79 -5.40
N ALA A 607 24.18 14.05 -6.49
CA ALA A 607 25.09 13.98 -7.63
C ALA A 607 25.35 15.38 -8.24
N ARG A 608 24.28 16.19 -8.38
CA ARG A 608 24.41 17.58 -8.85
C ARG A 608 25.21 18.45 -7.88
N ILE A 609 24.96 18.32 -6.57
CA ILE A 609 25.67 19.08 -5.53
C ILE A 609 27.15 18.69 -5.48
N ARG A 610 27.49 17.40 -5.65
CA ARG A 610 28.89 16.96 -5.72
C ARG A 610 29.58 17.49 -6.97
N MET A 611 28.92 17.41 -8.13
CA MET A 611 29.48 17.94 -9.38
C MET A 611 29.86 19.41 -9.29
N SER A 612 29.02 20.26 -8.67
CA SER A 612 29.37 21.68 -8.52
C SER A 612 30.60 21.87 -7.63
N LYS A 613 30.72 21.08 -6.54
CA LYS A 613 31.81 21.21 -5.57
C LYS A 613 33.16 20.63 -6.01
N LEU A 614 33.22 19.79 -7.04
CA LEU A 614 34.47 19.11 -7.43
C LEU A 614 35.56 20.07 -7.89
N PHE A 615 35.18 21.17 -8.56
CA PHE A 615 36.09 22.12 -9.19
C PHE A 615 35.96 23.56 -8.65
N ASP A 616 35.04 23.80 -7.71
CA ASP A 616 34.99 25.05 -6.97
C ASP A 616 36.19 25.11 -6.00
N VAL A 617 37.06 26.12 -6.17
CA VAL A 617 38.23 26.43 -5.32
C VAL A 617 37.82 27.30 -4.14
#